data_AF-A0A1V3N0R2-F1
#
_entry.id   AF-A0A1V3N0R2-F1
#
_cell.length_a   1.000
_cell.length_b   1.000
_cell.length_c   1.000
_cell.angle_alpha   90.00
_cell.angle_beta   90.00
_cell.angle_gamma   90.00
#
_symmetry.space_group_name_H-M   'P 1'
#
loop_
_entity.id
_entity.type
_entity.pdbx_description
1 polymer ?
#
loop_
_entity_poly.entity_id
_entity_poly.type
_entity_poly.pdbx_seq_one_letter_code
_entity_poly.pdbx_strand_id
1 'polypeptide(L)'
;MRIIILTLIISAFALTSCGGNLDFGYNEKIADLFYQCKEKLDESYNKLLEGAYDVDKADELSYEMTLKEVQALNSYIKGIKSEVNALTPSESAKSFHSTIMTYMTRIADGYGPLLIKYVDEQKKGARQALLRDITDERAKITVLADTCLEKQVEFLNRVGIKVTAVR
;
A
#
# COMPACT_ATOMS: atom_id res chain seq x y z
N MET A 1 12.30 -11.51 -60.50
CA MET A 1 12.51 -10.28 -59.70
C MET A 1 11.17 -9.89 -59.12
N ARG A 2 10.79 -10.42 -57.96
CA ARG A 2 11.02 -9.86 -56.60
C ARG A 2 10.37 -8.48 -56.40
N ILE A 3 9.11 -8.56 -55.96
CA ILE A 3 8.27 -7.57 -55.26
C ILE A 3 9.10 -6.80 -54.24
N ILE A 4 9.17 -5.46 -54.31
CA ILE A 4 9.14 -4.54 -53.15
C ILE A 4 8.62 -3.17 -53.62
N ILE A 5 7.29 -3.03 -53.79
CA ILE A 5 6.61 -1.74 -53.61
C ILE A 5 6.05 -1.81 -52.20
N LEU A 6 6.87 -1.52 -51.19
CA LEU A 6 6.42 -1.54 -49.80
C LEU A 6 7.35 -0.73 -48.89
N THR A 7 7.61 0.52 -49.26
CA THR A 7 8.43 1.41 -48.43
C THR A 7 8.04 2.85 -48.65
N LEU A 8 6.80 3.24 -48.36
CA LEU A 8 6.45 4.66 -48.17
C LEU A 8 5.06 4.92 -47.53
N ILE A 9 4.59 4.06 -46.63
CA ILE A 9 3.42 4.35 -45.77
C ILE A 9 3.65 3.80 -44.35
N ILE A 10 4.78 4.15 -43.74
CA ILE A 10 4.97 4.01 -42.28
C ILE A 10 5.65 5.29 -41.79
N SER A 11 5.03 6.43 -42.08
CA SER A 11 5.55 7.75 -41.70
C SER A 11 4.44 8.68 -41.18
N ALA A 12 3.37 8.11 -40.62
CA ALA A 12 2.24 8.89 -40.10
C ALA A 12 1.56 8.27 -38.86
N PHE A 13 2.32 7.56 -38.00
CA PHE A 13 1.87 7.19 -36.65
C PHE A 13 2.80 7.69 -35.55
N ALA A 14 3.49 8.80 -35.81
CA ALA A 14 3.92 9.68 -34.74
C ALA A 14 2.90 10.81 -34.62
N LEU A 15 2.45 11.08 -33.39
CA LEU A 15 1.65 12.23 -32.94
C LEU A 15 0.13 12.01 -32.86
N THR A 16 -0.32 11.22 -31.87
CA THR A 16 -1.31 11.61 -30.82
C THR A 16 -1.59 10.42 -29.89
N SER A 17 -0.84 10.23 -28.78
CA SER A 17 -1.26 9.52 -27.53
C SER A 17 -0.07 9.12 -26.62
N CYS A 18 1.00 9.91 -26.52
CA CYS A 18 2.10 9.59 -25.58
C CYS A 18 1.87 10.13 -24.16
N GLY A 19 0.82 10.91 -23.91
CA GLY A 19 0.48 11.42 -22.57
C GLY A 19 -0.42 10.49 -21.75
N GLY A 20 -1.35 9.76 -22.38
CA GLY A 20 -2.32 8.91 -21.68
C GLY A 20 -1.75 7.62 -21.11
N ASN A 21 -0.54 7.20 -21.52
CA ASN A 21 0.05 5.93 -21.10
C ASN A 21 0.88 6.05 -19.80
N LEU A 22 1.43 7.22 -19.51
CA LEU A 22 2.29 7.43 -18.33
C LEU A 22 1.46 7.58 -17.04
N ASP A 23 0.41 8.40 -17.06
CA ASP A 23 -0.47 8.55 -15.88
C ASP A 23 -1.30 7.28 -15.61
N PHE A 24 -1.68 6.55 -16.67
CA PHE A 24 -2.32 5.25 -16.54
C PHE A 24 -1.38 4.22 -15.91
N GLY A 25 -0.18 4.03 -16.48
CA GLY A 25 0.81 3.08 -15.93
C GLY A 25 1.28 3.48 -14.53
N TYR A 26 1.39 4.78 -14.25
CA TYR A 26 1.63 5.30 -12.91
C TYR A 26 0.52 4.86 -11.95
N ASN A 27 -0.75 5.11 -12.31
CA ASN A 27 -1.90 4.70 -11.51
C ASN A 27 -1.88 3.21 -11.21
N GLU A 28 -1.68 2.37 -12.23
CA GLU A 28 -1.62 0.91 -12.05
C GLU A 28 -0.55 0.51 -11.03
N LYS A 29 0.67 1.04 -11.17
CA LYS A 29 1.77 0.71 -10.26
C LYS A 29 1.52 1.19 -8.83
N ILE A 30 1.09 2.43 -8.63
CA ILE A 30 0.88 2.95 -7.27
C ILE A 30 -0.36 2.31 -6.60
N ALA A 31 -1.40 1.99 -7.37
CA ALA A 31 -2.59 1.32 -6.87
C ALA A 31 -2.30 -0.12 -6.46
N ASP A 32 -1.54 -0.86 -7.28
CA ASP A 32 -1.08 -2.21 -6.94
C ASP A 32 -0.30 -2.23 -5.61
N LEU A 33 0.68 -1.33 -5.46
CA LEU A 33 1.45 -1.18 -4.22
C LEU A 33 0.57 -0.83 -3.00
N PHE A 34 -0.44 0.02 -3.22
CA PHE A 34 -1.43 0.35 -2.19
C PHE A 34 -2.25 -0.86 -1.75
N TYR A 35 -2.79 -1.63 -2.70
CA TYR A 35 -3.59 -2.81 -2.40
C TYR A 35 -2.77 -3.90 -1.71
N GLN A 36 -1.55 -4.17 -2.16
CA GLN A 36 -0.64 -5.11 -1.48
C GLN A 36 -0.40 -4.70 -0.01
N CYS A 37 -0.20 -3.40 0.25
CA CYS A 37 -0.03 -2.90 1.61
C CYS A 37 -1.32 -3.04 2.45
N LYS A 38 -2.48 -2.72 1.86
CA LYS A 38 -3.79 -2.86 2.50
C LYS A 38 -4.10 -4.31 2.85
N GLU A 39 -3.93 -5.25 1.91
CA GLU A 39 -4.17 -6.67 2.13
C GLU A 39 -3.29 -7.22 3.27
N LYS A 40 -1.99 -6.89 3.26
CA LYS A 40 -1.08 -7.32 4.33
C LYS A 40 -1.42 -6.74 5.69
N LEU A 41 -1.88 -5.49 5.74
CA LEU A 41 -2.39 -4.90 6.98
C LEU A 41 -3.66 -5.62 7.46
N ASP A 42 -4.61 -5.89 6.57
CA ASP A 42 -5.87 -6.56 6.90
C ASP A 42 -5.64 -7.99 7.39
N GLU A 43 -4.78 -8.76 6.71
CA GLU A 43 -4.35 -10.09 7.14
C GLU A 43 -3.73 -10.04 8.56
N SER A 44 -2.83 -9.10 8.79
CA SER A 44 -2.19 -8.95 10.11
C SER A 44 -3.19 -8.55 11.19
N TYR A 45 -4.08 -7.61 10.91
CA TYR A 45 -5.06 -7.17 11.89
C TYR A 45 -6.05 -8.27 12.24
N ASN A 46 -6.47 -9.08 11.26
CA ASN A 46 -7.33 -10.24 11.53
C ASN A 46 -6.62 -11.28 12.41
N LYS A 47 -5.34 -11.60 12.12
CA LYS A 47 -4.52 -12.46 12.99
C LYS A 47 -4.43 -11.93 14.43
N LEU A 48 -4.30 -10.62 14.60
CA LEU A 48 -4.31 -10.00 15.93
C LEU A 48 -5.65 -10.24 16.64
N LEU A 49 -6.78 -10.03 15.96
CA LEU A 49 -8.11 -10.23 16.54
C LEU A 49 -8.40 -11.70 16.88
N GLU A 50 -7.82 -12.63 16.13
CA GLU A 50 -7.91 -14.07 16.36
C GLU A 50 -6.98 -14.57 17.48
N GLY A 51 -6.13 -13.69 18.04
CA GLY A 51 -5.16 -14.04 19.08
C GLY A 51 -3.94 -14.80 18.57
N ALA A 52 -3.69 -14.83 17.25
CA ALA A 52 -2.53 -15.52 16.68
C ALA A 52 -1.19 -14.93 17.12
N TYR A 53 -1.20 -13.70 17.63
CA TYR A 53 -0.03 -13.01 18.18
C TYR A 53 0.08 -13.12 19.71
N ASP A 54 -0.84 -13.83 20.37
CA ASP A 54 -0.81 -14.06 21.81
C ASP A 54 0.12 -15.22 22.19
N VAL A 55 1.41 -15.00 21.97
CA VAL A 55 2.46 -15.97 22.31
C VAL A 55 3.06 -15.70 23.69
N ASP A 56 3.38 -16.78 24.40
CA ASP A 56 4.11 -16.78 25.66
C ASP A 56 5.61 -16.89 25.37
N LYS A 57 6.42 -16.05 26.04
CA LYS A 57 7.89 -16.11 25.93
C LYS A 57 8.49 -17.42 26.46
N ALA A 58 7.75 -18.16 27.30
CA ALA A 58 8.15 -19.49 27.75
C ALA A 58 8.16 -20.52 26.61
N ASP A 59 7.36 -20.32 25.56
CA ASP A 59 7.48 -21.05 24.30
C ASP A 59 8.38 -20.24 23.34
N GLU A 60 9.69 -20.38 23.53
CA GLU A 60 10.71 -19.60 22.83
C GLU A 60 10.58 -19.69 21.30
N LEU A 61 10.26 -20.86 20.76
CA LEU A 61 10.15 -21.06 19.32
C LEU A 61 8.96 -20.29 18.74
N SER A 62 7.76 -20.47 19.32
CA SER A 62 6.56 -19.78 18.87
C SER A 62 6.68 -18.27 19.04
N TYR A 63 7.28 -17.83 20.15
CA TYR A 63 7.58 -16.42 20.41
C TYR A 63 8.51 -15.83 19.35
N GLU A 64 9.66 -16.46 19.10
CA GLU A 64 10.64 -15.96 18.13
C GLU A 64 10.07 -15.92 16.71
N MET A 65 9.34 -16.96 16.30
CA MET A 65 8.72 -17.03 14.98
C MET A 65 7.71 -15.89 14.79
N THR A 66 6.86 -15.66 15.79
CA THR A 66 5.85 -14.60 15.76
C THR A 66 6.48 -13.22 15.73
N LEU A 67 7.52 -12.99 16.53
CA LEU A 67 8.24 -11.72 16.53
C LEU A 67 8.91 -11.46 15.18
N LYS A 68 9.56 -12.46 14.58
CA LYS A 68 10.16 -12.38 13.25
C LYS A 68 9.10 -12.11 12.18
N GLU A 69 7.93 -12.75 12.26
CA GLU A 69 6.81 -12.51 11.32
C GLU A 69 6.38 -11.05 11.35
N VAL A 70 6.12 -10.49 12.54
CA VAL A 70 5.66 -9.10 12.67
C VAL A 70 6.76 -8.12 12.23
N GLN A 71 8.03 -8.39 12.52
CA GLN A 71 9.16 -7.59 12.04
C GLN A 71 9.29 -7.64 10.51
N ALA A 72 9.08 -8.81 9.90
CA ALA A 72 9.11 -8.99 8.46
C ALA A 72 7.96 -8.23 7.78
N LEU A 73 6.75 -8.28 8.35
CA LEU A 73 5.61 -7.46 7.89
C LEU A 73 5.96 -5.97 7.88
N ASN A 74 6.49 -5.44 8.99
CA ASN A 74 6.84 -4.02 9.07
C ASN A 74 7.92 -3.65 8.05
N SER A 75 8.90 -4.53 7.86
CA SER A 75 9.98 -4.34 6.87
C SER A 75 9.45 -4.37 5.43
N TYR A 76 8.52 -5.29 5.13
CA TYR A 76 7.86 -5.38 3.84
C TYR A 76 7.11 -4.07 3.50
N ILE A 77 6.35 -3.54 4.45
CA ILE A 77 5.61 -2.28 4.26
C ILE A 77 6.55 -1.08 4.06
N LYS A 78 7.69 -1.05 4.78
CA LYS A 78 8.75 -0.05 4.54
C LYS A 78 9.36 -0.18 3.14
N GLY A 79 9.49 -1.41 2.63
CA GLY A 79 9.91 -1.70 1.27
C GLY A 79 8.94 -1.11 0.24
N ILE A 80 7.64 -1.42 0.35
CA ILE A 80 6.59 -0.85 -0.50
C ILE A 80 6.60 0.68 -0.43
N LYS A 81 6.67 1.26 0.76
CA LYS A 81 6.75 2.73 0.95
C LYS A 81 7.94 3.32 0.19
N SER A 82 9.08 2.64 0.21
CA SER A 82 10.29 3.07 -0.50
C SER A 82 10.12 2.98 -2.02
N GLU A 83 9.45 1.93 -2.52
CA GLU A 83 9.08 1.83 -3.94
C GLU A 83 8.16 2.96 -4.36
N VAL A 84 7.10 3.26 -3.58
CA VAL A 84 6.21 4.39 -3.87
C VAL A 84 6.99 5.69 -3.89
N ASN A 85 7.84 5.94 -2.89
CA ASN A 85 8.65 7.16 -2.81
C ASN A 85 9.60 7.35 -4.00
N ALA A 86 10.02 6.26 -4.65
CA ALA A 86 10.87 6.32 -5.85
C ALA A 86 10.08 6.65 -7.12
N LEU A 87 8.74 6.51 -7.12
CA LEU A 87 7.91 6.92 -8.23
C LEU A 87 7.85 8.44 -8.34
N THR A 88 7.99 8.96 -9.56
CA THR A 88 7.83 10.40 -9.82
C THR A 88 6.38 10.69 -10.21
N PRO A 89 5.57 11.35 -9.37
CA PRO A 89 4.21 11.72 -9.73
C PRO A 89 4.18 12.85 -10.76
N SER A 90 3.22 12.79 -11.68
CA SER A 90 2.82 13.97 -12.46
C SER A 90 2.16 15.01 -11.55
N GLU A 91 1.99 16.25 -12.04
CA GLU A 91 1.31 17.30 -11.28
C GLU A 91 -0.10 16.87 -10.85
N SER A 92 -0.83 16.22 -11.75
CA SER A 92 -2.17 15.70 -11.51
C SER A 92 -2.20 14.61 -10.43
N ALA A 93 -1.12 13.83 -10.29
CA ALA A 93 -1.03 12.70 -9.36
C ALA A 93 -0.51 13.06 -7.96
N LYS A 94 0.07 14.25 -7.74
CA LYS A 94 0.74 14.62 -6.48
C LYS A 94 -0.11 14.42 -5.22
N SER A 95 -1.40 14.80 -5.27
CA SER A 95 -2.30 14.64 -4.13
C SER A 95 -2.56 13.17 -3.81
N PHE A 96 -2.72 12.33 -4.84
CA PHE A 96 -2.91 10.89 -4.66
C PHE A 96 -1.63 10.27 -4.08
N HIS A 97 -0.48 10.55 -4.68
CA HIS A 97 0.82 10.07 -4.22
C HIS A 97 1.11 10.41 -2.75
N SER A 98 0.94 11.68 -2.36
CA SER A 98 1.21 12.13 -0.99
C SER A 98 0.27 11.49 0.04
N THR A 99 -0.99 11.24 -0.35
CA THR A 99 -1.96 10.55 0.51
C THR A 99 -1.55 9.09 0.73
N ILE A 100 -1.13 8.39 -0.34
CA ILE A 100 -0.60 7.02 -0.27
C ILE A 100 0.66 6.94 0.61
N MET A 101 1.58 7.90 0.45
CA MET A 101 2.78 7.98 1.29
C MET A 101 2.43 8.20 2.77
N THR A 102 1.41 9.00 3.06
CA THR A 102 0.92 9.21 4.43
C THR A 102 0.28 7.94 5.00
N TYR A 103 -0.53 7.24 4.21
CA TYR A 103 -1.10 5.93 4.56
C TYR A 103 -0.02 4.91 4.92
N MET A 104 0.96 4.70 4.05
CA MET A 104 2.05 3.74 4.27
C MET A 104 2.97 4.15 5.43
N THR A 105 3.21 5.45 5.62
CA THR A 105 3.95 5.98 6.77
C THR A 105 3.26 5.64 8.08
N ARG A 106 1.93 5.82 8.14
CA ARG A 106 1.17 5.55 9.36
C ARG A 106 1.18 4.07 9.74
N ILE A 107 1.26 3.18 8.75
CA ILE A 107 1.43 1.76 9.00
C ILE A 107 2.86 1.45 9.48
N ALA A 108 3.88 1.89 8.74
CA ALA A 108 5.29 1.57 9.01
C ALA A 108 5.82 2.15 10.33
N ASP A 109 5.36 3.35 10.69
CA ASP A 109 5.88 4.14 11.80
C ASP A 109 4.88 4.21 12.98
N GLY A 110 3.62 3.79 12.77
CA GLY A 110 2.57 3.71 13.79
C GLY A 110 2.19 2.27 14.13
N TYR A 111 1.41 1.63 13.26
CA TYR A 111 0.86 0.27 13.49
C TYR A 111 1.95 -0.79 13.72
N GLY A 112 2.94 -0.90 12.81
CA GLY A 112 3.96 -1.94 12.86
C GLY A 112 4.75 -1.95 14.18
N PRO A 113 5.30 -0.81 14.64
CA PRO A 113 5.96 -0.72 15.94
C PRO A 113 5.07 -1.06 17.13
N LEU A 114 3.77 -0.71 17.10
CA LEU A 114 2.83 -1.08 18.16
C LEU A 114 2.61 -2.60 18.20
N LEU A 115 2.48 -3.24 17.04
CA LEU A 115 2.30 -4.69 16.96
C LEU A 115 3.53 -5.46 17.45
N ILE A 116 4.74 -4.98 17.13
CA ILE A 116 5.99 -5.55 17.66
C ILE A 116 5.99 -5.49 19.20
N LYS A 117 5.61 -4.34 19.77
CA LYS A 117 5.51 -4.18 21.24
C LYS A 117 4.45 -5.09 21.84
N TYR A 118 3.33 -5.31 21.15
CA TYR A 118 2.27 -6.20 21.60
C TYR A 118 2.76 -7.64 21.78
N VAL A 119 3.49 -8.16 20.79
CA VAL A 119 4.11 -9.50 20.84
C VAL A 119 5.14 -9.61 21.97
N ASP A 120 5.95 -8.56 22.18
CA ASP A 120 7.01 -8.54 23.19
C ASP A 120 6.48 -8.39 24.63
N GLU A 121 5.33 -7.75 24.83
CA GLU A 121 4.73 -7.52 26.14
C GLU A 121 4.05 -8.77 26.70
N GLN A 122 4.31 -9.13 27.96
CA GLN A 122 3.75 -10.32 28.62
C GLN A 122 2.78 -9.96 29.76
N LYS A 123 2.78 -8.70 30.22
CA LYS A 123 1.86 -8.21 31.25
C LYS A 123 0.49 -7.95 30.62
N LYS A 124 -0.50 -8.75 31.01
CA LYS A 124 -1.89 -8.69 30.51
C LYS A 124 -2.46 -7.27 30.40
N GLY A 125 -2.32 -6.44 31.45
CA GLY A 125 -2.84 -5.07 31.44
C GLY A 125 -2.16 -4.14 30.43
N ALA A 126 -0.84 -4.25 30.28
CA ALA A 126 -0.08 -3.48 29.30
C ALA A 126 -0.36 -3.95 27.86
N ARG A 127 -0.46 -5.27 27.66
CA ARG A 127 -0.84 -5.87 26.38
C ARG A 127 -2.24 -5.43 25.95
N GLN A 128 -3.20 -5.34 26.87
CA GLN A 128 -4.54 -4.83 26.58
C GLN A 128 -4.55 -3.34 26.19
N ALA A 129 -3.69 -2.52 26.80
CA ALA A 129 -3.53 -1.12 26.39
C ALA A 129 -2.96 -1.02 24.98
N LEU A 130 -1.95 -1.84 24.65
CA LEU A 130 -1.39 -1.91 23.29
C LEU A 130 -2.43 -2.36 22.26
N LEU A 131 -3.31 -3.32 22.58
CA LEU A 131 -4.39 -3.71 21.68
C LEU A 131 -5.34 -2.54 21.36
N ARG A 132 -5.65 -1.71 22.35
CA ARG A 132 -6.45 -0.49 22.15
C ARG A 132 -5.72 0.49 21.25
N ASP A 133 -4.45 0.77 21.53
CA ASP A 133 -3.63 1.67 20.71
C ASP A 133 -3.55 1.20 19.26
N ILE A 134 -3.36 -0.10 19.03
CA ILE A 134 -3.35 -0.71 17.69
C ILE A 134 -4.71 -0.54 17.00
N THR A 135 -5.81 -0.76 17.72
CA THR A 135 -7.17 -0.64 17.18
C THR A 135 -7.48 0.81 16.80
N ASP A 136 -7.14 1.77 17.65
CA ASP A 136 -7.31 3.19 17.38
C ASP A 136 -6.45 3.63 16.17
N GLU A 137 -5.24 3.09 16.06
CA GLU A 137 -4.37 3.36 14.92
C GLU A 137 -4.90 2.74 13.64
N ARG A 138 -5.44 1.51 13.70
CA ARG A 138 -6.09 0.83 12.57
C ARG A 138 -7.28 1.64 12.06
N ALA A 139 -8.08 2.22 12.94
CA ALA A 139 -9.22 3.06 12.56
C ALA A 139 -8.78 4.31 11.77
N LYS A 140 -7.71 4.99 12.21
CA LYS A 140 -7.14 6.13 11.47
C LYS A 140 -6.60 5.71 10.10
N ILE A 141 -5.99 4.52 10.02
CA ILE A 141 -5.48 3.97 8.76
C ILE A 141 -6.64 3.63 7.81
N THR A 142 -7.78 3.13 8.30
CA THR A 142 -8.98 2.91 7.46
C THR A 142 -9.45 4.22 6.81
N VAL A 143 -9.57 5.30 7.58
CA VAL A 143 -9.97 6.61 7.05
C VAL A 143 -9.00 7.10 5.97
N LEU A 144 -7.70 6.87 6.16
CA LEU A 144 -6.70 7.19 5.15
C LEU A 144 -6.83 6.31 3.89
N ALA A 145 -7.20 5.03 4.03
CA ALA A 145 -7.44 4.15 2.89
C ALA A 145 -8.60 4.69 2.02
N ASP A 146 -9.69 5.10 2.64
CA ASP A 146 -10.83 5.70 1.94
C ASP A 146 -10.41 6.99 1.23
N THR A 147 -9.64 7.84 1.92
CA THR A 147 -9.08 9.08 1.35
C THR A 147 -8.16 8.79 0.15
N CYS A 148 -7.37 7.71 0.20
CA CYS A 148 -6.53 7.30 -0.93
C CYS A 148 -7.36 6.96 -2.17
N LEU A 149 -8.46 6.24 -2.00
CA LEU A 149 -9.37 5.89 -3.09
C LEU A 149 -10.06 7.13 -3.67
N GLU A 150 -10.51 8.06 -2.82
CA GLU A 150 -11.06 9.35 -3.26
C GLU A 150 -10.04 10.13 -4.10
N LYS A 151 -8.79 10.22 -3.64
CA LYS A 151 -7.73 10.90 -4.38
C LYS A 151 -7.31 10.19 -5.65
N GLN A 152 -7.42 8.87 -5.69
CA GLN A 152 -7.23 8.12 -6.93
C GLN A 152 -8.30 8.50 -7.96
N VAL A 153 -9.57 8.54 -7.57
CA VAL A 153 -10.68 8.93 -8.46
C VAL A 153 -10.51 10.37 -8.94
N GLU A 154 -10.16 11.31 -8.06
CA GLU A 154 -9.85 12.69 -8.44
C GLU A 154 -8.72 12.78 -9.48
N PHE A 155 -7.63 12.03 -9.27
CA PHE A 155 -6.51 11.95 -10.20
C PHE A 155 -6.95 11.41 -11.57
N LEU A 156 -7.63 10.26 -11.59
CA LEU A 156 -8.09 9.61 -12.82
C LEU A 156 -9.04 10.52 -13.62
N ASN A 157 -9.96 11.21 -12.96
CA ASN A 157 -10.83 12.19 -13.59
C ASN A 157 -10.04 13.36 -14.22
N ARG A 158 -9.00 13.87 -13.55
CA ARG A 158 -8.15 14.96 -14.08
C ARG A 158 -7.40 14.57 -15.35
N VAL A 159 -6.99 13.30 -15.45
CA VAL A 159 -6.27 12.79 -16.63
C VAL A 159 -7.20 12.19 -17.70
N GLY A 160 -8.52 12.35 -17.53
CA GLY A 160 -9.53 11.93 -18.51
C GLY A 160 -9.83 10.43 -18.53
N ILE A 161 -9.40 9.69 -17.49
CA ILE A 161 -9.71 8.26 -17.32
C ILE A 161 -11.04 8.16 -16.56
N LYS A 162 -12.08 7.66 -17.23
CA LYS A 162 -13.39 7.45 -16.60
C LYS A 162 -13.35 6.23 -15.70
N VAL A 163 -13.61 6.43 -14.41
CA VAL A 163 -13.84 5.35 -13.45
C VAL A 163 -15.34 5.09 -13.39
N THR A 164 -15.80 3.94 -13.88
CA THR A 164 -17.18 3.51 -13.68
C THR A 164 -17.31 3.09 -12.22
N ALA A 165 -17.96 3.91 -11.39
CA ALA A 165 -18.21 3.55 -10.00
C ALA A 165 -19.04 2.26 -9.96
N VAL A 166 -18.46 1.16 -9.46
CA VAL A 166 -19.24 0.00 -9.05
C VAL A 166 -19.83 0.37 -7.70
N ARG A 167 -21.14 0.64 -7.71
CA ARG A 167 -21.96 0.83 -6.50
C ARG A 167 -22.14 -0.48 -5.76
#